data_AF-A0A7W1T4Z0-F1
#
_entry.id   AF-A0A7W1T4Z0-F1
#
_cell.length_a   1.000
_cell.length_b   1.000
_cell.length_c   1.000
_cell.angle_alpha   90.00
_cell.angle_beta   90.00
_cell.angle_gamma   90.00
#
_symmetry.space_group_name_H-M   'P 1'
#
loop_
_entity.id
_entity.type
_entity.pdbx_description
1 polymer ?
#
loop_
_entity_poly.entity_id
_entity_poly.type
_entity_poly.pdbx_seq_one_letter_code
_entity_poly.pdbx_strand_id
1 'polypeptide(L)'
;MHTVSKEMKALGFQVGNAETIFIKDIDKNVMLVIERKKIKKYDRTEIGKLELLSVKIQYSFYKAMYKKQTGKMLARYYVYYEGGDVLALLAKVRNVLKWQEGQRYYKKRGGA
;
A
#
# COMPACT_ATOMS: atom_id res chain seq x y z
N MET A 1 16.53 -11.44 -7.11
CA MET A 1 15.69 -10.44 -6.41
C MET A 1 14.24 -10.57 -6.86
N HIS A 2 13.34 -11.01 -5.96
CA HIS A 2 11.90 -10.87 -6.21
C HIS A 2 11.55 -9.39 -6.12
N THR A 3 11.07 -8.79 -7.21
CA THR A 3 10.66 -7.38 -7.21
C THR A 3 9.37 -7.23 -6.39
N VAL A 4 9.22 -6.12 -5.67
CA VAL A 4 8.02 -5.80 -4.87
C VAL A 4 6.75 -5.95 -5.72
N SER A 5 6.82 -5.55 -6.99
CA SER A 5 5.74 -5.73 -7.97
C SER A 5 5.31 -7.19 -8.15
N LYS A 6 6.24 -8.17 -8.12
CA LYS A 6 5.91 -9.61 -8.21
C LYS A 6 5.17 -10.09 -6.96
N GLU A 7 5.64 -9.72 -5.77
CA GLU A 7 4.97 -10.07 -4.50
C GLU A 7 3.56 -9.46 -4.45
N MET A 8 3.42 -8.19 -4.83
CA MET A 8 2.11 -7.53 -4.85
C MET A 8 1.15 -8.19 -5.85
N LYS A 9 1.62 -8.55 -7.04
CA LYS A 9 0.82 -9.32 -8.02
C LYS A 9 0.41 -10.69 -7.47
N ALA A 10 1.31 -11.41 -6.80
CA ALA A 10 1.01 -12.70 -6.17
C ALA A 10 -0.05 -12.57 -5.06
N LEU A 11 -0.06 -11.45 -4.34
CA LEU A 11 -1.11 -11.09 -3.37
C LEU A 11 -2.40 -10.58 -4.03
N GLY A 12 -2.45 -10.57 -5.37
CA GLY A 12 -3.58 -10.13 -6.18
C GLY A 12 -3.84 -8.63 -6.10
N PHE A 13 -2.80 -7.82 -5.89
CA PHE A 13 -2.86 -6.39 -6.15
C PHE A 13 -2.54 -6.11 -7.62
N GLN A 14 -3.26 -5.14 -8.18
CA GLN A 14 -2.95 -4.52 -9.44
C GLN A 14 -1.84 -3.48 -9.23
N VAL A 15 -0.94 -3.37 -10.20
CA VAL A 15 0.13 -2.37 -10.19
C VAL A 15 -0.38 -1.13 -10.93
N GLY A 16 -0.48 -0.01 -10.23
CA GLY A 16 -0.84 1.28 -10.80
C GLY A 16 0.34 1.96 -11.50
N ASN A 17 0.10 3.19 -11.95
CA ASN A 17 1.09 3.97 -12.71
C ASN A 17 2.41 4.13 -11.93
N ALA A 18 3.53 4.00 -12.65
CA ALA A 18 4.90 4.16 -12.15
C ALA A 18 5.37 3.20 -11.04
N GLU A 19 4.67 2.08 -10.78
CA GLU A 19 4.99 1.14 -9.69
C GLU A 19 5.07 1.78 -8.30
N THR A 20 4.38 2.92 -8.13
CA THR A 20 4.32 3.66 -6.88
C THR A 20 3.04 3.36 -6.10
N ILE A 21 2.01 2.83 -6.76
CA ILE A 21 0.73 2.52 -6.14
C ILE A 21 0.33 1.10 -6.50
N PHE A 22 -0.10 0.31 -5.52
CA PHE A 22 -0.71 -0.99 -5.72
C PHE A 22 -2.12 -0.98 -5.12
N ILE A 23 -3.08 -1.48 -5.88
CA ILE A 23 -4.49 -1.48 -5.46
C ILE A 23 -5.10 -2.88 -5.51
N LYS A 24 -6.01 -3.17 -4.60
CA LYS A 24 -6.82 -4.39 -4.63
C LYS A 24 -8.25 -4.05 -4.23
N ASP A 25 -9.19 -4.26 -5.15
CA ASP A 25 -10.61 -4.13 -4.87
C ASP A 25 -11.05 -5.21 -3.88
N ILE A 26 -11.75 -4.79 -2.82
CA ILE A 26 -12.32 -5.71 -1.84
C ILE A 26 -13.86 -5.61 -1.76
N ASP A 27 -14.44 -4.52 -2.28
CA ASP A 27 -15.88 -4.28 -2.41
C ASP A 27 -16.17 -3.24 -3.52
N LYS A 28 -17.44 -2.97 -3.82
CA LYS A 28 -17.93 -2.10 -4.92
C LYS A 28 -17.27 -0.72 -4.96
N ASN A 29 -16.99 -0.14 -3.80
CA ASN A 29 -16.39 1.19 -3.63
C ASN A 29 -15.25 1.18 -2.60
N VAL A 30 -14.69 0.02 -2.30
CA VAL A 30 -13.66 -0.12 -1.27
C VAL A 30 -12.46 -0.88 -1.82
N MET A 31 -11.29 -0.31 -1.61
CA MET A 31 -10.03 -0.91 -2.01
C MET A 31 -8.99 -0.87 -0.88
N LEU A 32 -8.07 -1.82 -0.97
CA LEU A 32 -6.80 -1.80 -0.28
C LEU A 32 -5.79 -1.10 -1.17
N VAL A 33 -5.03 -0.17 -0.58
CA VAL A 33 -4.05 0.65 -1.30
C VAL A 33 -2.72 0.56 -0.60
N ILE A 34 -1.67 0.33 -1.39
CA ILE A 34 -0.29 0.40 -0.96
C ILE A 34 0.38 1.52 -1.75
N GLU A 35 0.91 2.51 -1.05
CA GLU A 35 1.68 3.59 -1.65
C GLU A 35 3.16 3.41 -1.34
N ARG A 36 4.01 3.58 -2.36
CA ARG A 36 5.46 3.62 -2.26
C ARG A 36 5.90 5.07 -2.43
N LYS A 37 6.53 5.62 -1.39
CA LYS A 37 7.07 6.98 -1.37
C LYS A 37 8.59 6.93 -1.35
N LYS A 38 9.21 7.67 -2.28
CA LYS A 38 10.66 7.89 -2.30
C LYS A 38 10.97 9.15 -1.51
N ILE A 39 11.62 9.02 -0.37
CA ILE A 39 12.09 10.12 0.46
C ILE A 39 13.55 10.37 0.16
N LYS A 40 13.87 11.61 -0.21
CA LYS A 40 15.24 12.06 -0.44
C LYS A 40 15.63 12.97 0.72
N LYS A 41 16.71 12.64 1.42
CA LYS A 41 17.32 13.51 2.41
C LYS A 41 18.49 14.22 1.73
N TYR A 42 18.53 15.54 1.85
CA TYR A 42 19.61 16.36 1.34
C TYR A 42 20.37 16.97 2.51
N ASP A 43 21.66 17.23 2.29
CA ASP A 43 22.51 17.97 3.21
C ASP A 43 23.07 19.22 2.51
N ARG A 44 23.46 20.22 3.29
CA ARG A 44 24.14 21.41 2.77
C ARG A 44 25.64 21.25 2.95
N THR A 45 26.36 21.32 1.84
CA THR A 45 27.83 21.40 1.82
C THR A 45 28.31 22.73 2.40
N GLU A 46 29.59 22.81 2.76
CA GLU A 46 30.26 24.01 3.27
C GLU A 46 30.17 25.21 2.30
N ILE A 47 30.06 24.94 0.99
CA ILE A 47 29.89 25.94 -0.07
C ILE A 47 28.41 26.23 -0.40
N GLY A 48 27.46 25.78 0.43
CA GLY A 48 26.03 26.05 0.30
C GLY A 48 25.29 25.23 -0.76
N LYS A 49 25.93 24.28 -1.44
CA LYS A 49 25.27 23.37 -2.39
C LYS A 49 24.49 22.29 -1.64
N LEU A 50 23.28 21.97 -2.13
CA LEU A 50 22.50 20.83 -1.68
C LEU A 50 23.02 19.55 -2.31
N GLU A 51 23.47 18.61 -1.49
CA GLU A 51 23.87 17.26 -1.91
C GLU A 51 22.89 16.21 -1.40
N LEU A 52 22.64 15.19 -2.21
CA LEU A 52 21.75 14.09 -1.84
C LEU A 52 22.46 13.17 -0.85
N LEU A 53 22.07 13.24 0.42
CA LEU A 53 22.65 12.44 1.50
C LEU A 53 22.15 11.00 1.48
N SER A 54 20.84 10.81 1.28
CA SER A 54 20.26 9.46 1.23
C SER A 54 18.91 9.42 0.54
N VAL A 55 18.56 8.22 0.10
CA VAL A 55 17.25 7.90 -0.48
C VAL A 55 16.66 6.75 0.32
N LYS A 56 15.52 6.99 0.96
CA LYS A 56 14.73 5.95 1.63
C LYS A 56 13.44 5.69 0.87
N ILE A 57 13.08 4.44 0.69
CA ILE A 57 11.75 4.06 0.21
C ILE A 57 10.92 3.74 1.44
N GLN A 58 9.75 4.37 1.52
CA GLN A 58 8.74 4.06 2.52
C GLN A 58 7.49 3.54 1.85
N TYR A 59 6.77 2.72 2.59
CA TYR A 59 5.50 2.17 2.16
C TYR A 59 4.42 2.49 3.18
N SER A 60 3.23 2.78 2.67
CA SER A 60 2.01 2.93 3.46
C SER A 60 0.96 1.96 2.93
N PHE A 61 0.18 1.37 3.81
CA PHE A 61 -0.90 0.45 3.49
C PHE A 61 -2.17 0.86 4.23
N TYR A 62 -3.24 1.08 3.48
CA TYR A 62 -4.49 1.56 4.03
C TYR A 62 -5.69 1.05 3.23
N LYS A 63 -6.86 1.16 3.85
CA LYS A 63 -8.17 0.96 3.25
C LYS A 63 -8.72 2.32 2.84
N ALA A 64 -9.20 2.40 1.60
CA ALA A 64 -9.76 3.63 1.05
C ALA A 64 -11.11 3.37 0.38
N MET A 65 -11.98 4.36 0.49
CA MET A 65 -13.23 4.39 -0.25
C MET A 65 -12.98 5.15 -1.54
N TYR A 66 -13.51 4.65 -2.64
CA TYR A 66 -13.32 5.23 -3.96
C TYR A 66 -14.62 5.29 -4.73
N LYS A 67 -14.73 6.28 -5.63
CA LYS A 67 -15.86 6.38 -6.56
C LYS A 67 -15.45 5.71 -7.87
N LYS A 68 -15.92 4.47 -8.08
CA LYS A 68 -15.56 3.66 -9.25
C LYS A 68 -15.79 4.35 -10.59
N GLN A 69 -16.90 5.10 -10.70
CA GLN A 69 -17.27 5.85 -11.91
C GLN A 69 -16.22 6.90 -12.32
N THR A 70 -15.51 7.49 -11.36
CA THR A 70 -14.56 8.58 -11.61
C THR A 70 -13.11 8.20 -11.33
N GLY A 71 -12.86 6.99 -10.81
CA GLY A 71 -11.56 6.53 -10.37
C GLY A 71 -10.97 7.33 -9.19
N LYS A 72 -11.75 8.24 -8.58
CA LYS A 72 -11.24 9.13 -7.52
C LYS A 72 -11.31 8.44 -6.17
N MET A 73 -10.17 8.44 -5.47
CA MET A 73 -10.15 8.16 -4.04
C MET A 73 -10.97 9.24 -3.32
N LEU A 74 -11.96 8.82 -2.53
CA LEU A 74 -12.81 9.74 -1.77
C LEU A 74 -12.17 10.07 -0.43
N ALA A 75 -11.75 9.04 0.30
CA ALA A 75 -11.08 9.20 1.58
C ALA A 75 -10.27 7.94 1.94
N ARG A 76 -9.15 8.16 2.63
CA ARG A 76 -8.49 7.13 3.42
C ARG A 76 -9.26 7.03 4.73
N TYR A 77 -9.71 5.84 5.10
CA TYR A 77 -10.53 5.70 6.31
C TYR A 77 -10.00 4.67 7.30
N TYR A 78 -8.97 3.90 6.93
CA TYR A 78 -8.27 3.04 7.88
C TYR A 78 -6.82 2.82 7.45
N VAL A 79 -5.86 3.20 8.28
CA VAL A 79 -4.43 3.01 8.01
C VAL A 79 -3.93 1.77 8.75
N TYR A 80 -3.45 0.77 8.01
CA TYR A 80 -2.90 -0.46 8.58
C TYR A 80 -1.40 -0.34 8.88
N TYR A 81 -0.71 0.49 8.11
CA TYR A 81 0.73 0.68 8.18
C TYR A 81 1.13 1.97 7.49
N GLU A 82 2.10 2.70 8.02
CA GLU A 82 2.53 3.99 7.50
C GLU A 82 4.05 4.15 7.59
N GLY A 83 4.68 4.61 6.50
CA GLY A 83 6.04 5.14 6.53
C GLY A 83 7.18 4.15 6.79
N GLY A 84 6.96 2.84 6.62
CA GLY A 84 7.97 1.83 6.96
C GLY A 84 8.55 1.06 5.77
N ASP A 85 9.38 0.05 6.04
CA ASP A 85 10.03 -0.77 5.01
C ASP A 85 9.09 -1.82 4.39
N VAL A 86 9.57 -2.48 3.33
CA VAL A 86 8.79 -3.42 2.53
C VAL A 86 8.53 -4.76 3.21
N LEU A 87 9.43 -5.23 4.09
CA LEU A 87 9.25 -6.53 4.75
C LEU A 87 8.14 -6.44 5.79
N ALA A 88 8.17 -5.40 6.62
CA ALA A 88 7.12 -5.14 7.60
C ALA A 88 5.77 -4.83 6.93
N LEU A 89 5.78 -4.11 5.80
CA LEU A 89 4.60 -3.93 4.95
C LEU A 89 4.01 -5.28 4.49
N LEU A 90 4.82 -6.15 3.89
CA LEU A 90 4.35 -7.44 3.36
C LEU A 90 3.76 -8.32 4.46
N ALA A 91 4.35 -8.32 5.65
CA ALA A 91 3.80 -9.01 6.80
C ALA A 91 2.41 -8.47 7.18
N LYS A 92 2.23 -7.14 7.23
CA LYS A 92 0.93 -6.52 7.52
C LYS A 92 -0.11 -6.81 6.44
N VAL A 93 0.27 -6.75 5.16
CA VAL A 93 -0.63 -7.06 4.05
C VAL A 93 -1.12 -8.50 4.13
N ARG A 94 -0.22 -9.48 4.32
CA ARG A 94 -0.58 -10.90 4.44
C ARG A 94 -1.54 -11.13 5.62
N ASN A 95 -1.31 -10.50 6.77
CA ASN A 95 -2.19 -10.64 7.93
C ASN A 95 -3.59 -10.06 7.68
N VAL A 96 -3.68 -8.87 7.06
CA VAL A 96 -4.97 -8.25 6.73
C VAL A 96 -5.73 -9.09 5.71
N LEU A 97 -5.07 -9.62 4.68
CA LEU A 97 -5.71 -10.49 3.69
C LEU A 97 -6.24 -11.79 4.31
N LYS A 98 -5.44 -12.45 5.16
CA LYS A 98 -5.88 -13.64 5.90
C LYS A 98 -7.10 -13.36 6.78
N TRP A 99 -7.08 -12.24 7.50
CA TRP A 99 -8.22 -11.82 8.32
C TRP A 99 -9.48 -11.59 7.47
N GLN A 100 -9.35 -10.89 6.33
CA GLN A 100 -10.48 -10.66 5.41
C GLN A 100 -11.06 -11.96 4.83
N GLU A 101 -10.19 -12.92 4.49
CA GLU A 101 -10.61 -14.24 4.01
C GLU A 101 -11.38 -15.01 5.08
N GLY A 102 -10.86 -15.03 6.32
CA GLY A 102 -11.57 -15.60 7.47
C GLY A 102 -12.94 -14.98 7.69
N GLN A 103 -13.03 -13.65 7.67
CA GLN A 103 -14.32 -12.94 7.81
C GLN A 103 -15.32 -13.31 6.69
N ARG A 104 -14.86 -13.45 5.44
CA ARG A 104 -15.70 -13.90 4.33
C ARG A 104 -16.18 -15.35 4.50
N TYR A 105 -15.31 -16.22 4.99
CA TYR A 105 -15.64 -17.61 5.27
C TYR A 105 -16.72 -17.73 6.35
N TYR A 106 -16.58 -16.99 7.47
CA TYR A 106 -17.57 -16.96 8.53
C TYR A 106 -18.93 -16.40 8.06
N LYS A 107 -18.94 -15.31 7.28
CA LYS A 107 -20.18 -14.74 6.74
C LYS A 107 -20.93 -15.69 5.80
N LYS A 108 -20.21 -16.47 4.98
CA LYS A 108 -20.84 -17.44 4.06
C LYS A 108 -21.49 -18.63 4.76
N ARG A 109 -21.15 -18.90 6.02
CA ARG A 109 -21.67 -20.02 6.81
C ARG A 109 -22.76 -19.63 7.81
N GLY A 110 -23.35 -18.44 7.68
CA GLY A 110 -24.46 -18.01 8.52
C GLY A 110 -24.05 -17.58 9.93
N GLY A 111 -22.85 -17.00 10.07
CA GLY A 111 -22.51 -16.25 11.28
C GLY A 111 -23.32 -14.95 11.35
N ALA A 112 -24.49 -15.06 12.00
CA ALA A 112 -25.62 -14.11 12.13
C ALA A 112 -26.60 -14.09 10.96
#